data_AF-W7YWP6-F1
#
_entry.id   AF-W7YWP6-F1
#
_cell.length_a   1.000
_cell.length_b   1.000
_cell.length_c   1.000
_cell.angle_alpha   90.00
_cell.angle_beta   90.00
_cell.angle_gamma   90.00
#
_symmetry.space_group_name_H-M   'P 1'
#
loop_
_entity.id
_entity.type
_entity.pdbx_description
1 polymer ?
#
loop_
_entity_poly.entity_id
_entity_poly.type
_entity_poly.pdbx_seq_one_letter_code
_entity_poly.pdbx_strand_id
1 'polypeptide(L)'
;MSTLSALDRYWSSMLYLFSHHNKLSRYMNSDYIDIPAGTVNIPKLKQVAKPWSNSEKFMLNLALHLFNERNKVNLSDMDHLDANNSKLAFNAMQIRFQRG
;
A
#
# COMPACT_ATOMS: atom_id res chain seq x y z
N MET A 1 -22.52 -13.99 5.24
CA MET A 1 -21.32 -14.59 4.61
C MET A 1 -20.78 -13.65 3.53
N SER A 2 -20.11 -12.56 3.92
CA SER A 2 -19.64 -11.51 3.00
C SER A 2 -18.33 -10.83 3.47
N THR A 3 -17.67 -11.39 4.48
CA THR A 3 -16.46 -10.82 5.10
C THR A 3 -15.15 -11.27 4.44
N LEU A 4 -15.14 -12.43 3.77
CA LEU A 4 -13.92 -12.97 3.14
C LEU A 4 -13.49 -12.15 1.91
N SER A 5 -14.43 -11.75 1.05
CA SER A 5 -14.10 -10.94 -0.14
C SER A 5 -13.66 -9.54 0.22
N ALA A 6 -14.24 -8.96 1.29
CA ALA A 6 -13.85 -7.65 1.77
C ALA A 6 -12.40 -7.68 2.25
N LEU A 7 -12.03 -8.59 3.16
CA LEU A 7 -10.68 -8.72 3.72
C LEU A 7 -9.63 -8.93 2.63
N ASP A 8 -9.96 -9.73 1.62
CA ASP A 8 -9.11 -9.98 0.47
C ASP A 8 -8.73 -8.66 -0.21
N ARG A 9 -9.67 -7.79 -0.60
CA ARG A 9 -9.35 -6.51 -1.29
C ARG A 9 -8.48 -5.54 -0.47
N TYR A 10 -8.55 -5.54 0.87
CA TYR A 10 -7.62 -4.75 1.72
C TYR A 10 -6.19 -5.25 1.53
N TRP A 11 -6.02 -6.58 1.59
CA TRP A 11 -4.74 -7.23 1.41
C TRP A 11 -4.25 -7.17 -0.04
N SER A 12 -5.07 -7.55 -1.02
CA SER A 12 -4.66 -7.62 -2.43
C SER A 12 -4.19 -6.27 -2.95
N SER A 13 -4.87 -5.17 -2.59
CA SER A 13 -4.47 -3.82 -3.03
C SER A 13 -3.15 -3.36 -2.42
N MET A 14 -2.94 -3.61 -1.12
CA MET A 14 -1.66 -3.33 -0.46
C MET A 14 -0.54 -4.20 -1.04
N LEU A 15 -0.75 -5.52 -1.12
CA LEU A 15 0.23 -6.48 -1.63
C LEU A 15 0.57 -6.24 -3.10
N TYR A 16 -0.39 -5.75 -3.90
CA TYR A 16 -0.11 -5.32 -5.27
C TYR A 16 0.96 -4.21 -5.30
N LEU A 17 0.81 -3.16 -4.48
CA LEU A 17 1.81 -2.09 -4.41
C LEU A 17 3.16 -2.60 -3.90
N PHE A 18 3.15 -3.43 -2.87
CA PHE A 18 4.39 -4.03 -2.36
C PHE A 18 5.07 -4.94 -3.38
N SER A 19 4.34 -5.73 -4.16
CA SER A 19 4.94 -6.63 -5.15
C SER A 19 5.44 -5.93 -6.42
N HIS A 20 4.84 -4.80 -6.82
CA HIS A 20 5.15 -4.15 -8.11
C HIS A 20 6.00 -2.88 -8.00
N HIS A 21 6.02 -2.21 -6.84
CA HIS A 21 6.81 -0.99 -6.67
C HIS A 21 8.24 -1.31 -6.25
N ASN A 22 9.23 -0.84 -7.03
CA ASN A 22 10.67 -1.12 -6.84
C ASN A 22 11.19 -0.89 -5.41
N LYS A 23 10.68 0.13 -4.72
CA LYS A 23 11.06 0.41 -3.33
C LYS A 23 10.33 -0.49 -2.34
N LEU A 24 9.01 -0.67 -2.52
CA LEU A 24 8.17 -1.35 -1.53
C LEU A 24 8.44 -2.86 -1.51
N SER A 25 8.78 -3.45 -2.65
CA SER A 25 9.09 -4.88 -2.76
C SER A 25 10.20 -5.34 -1.84
N ARG A 26 11.16 -4.47 -1.54
CA ARG A 26 12.25 -4.72 -0.58
C ARG A 26 11.77 -4.87 0.87
N TYR A 27 10.56 -4.43 1.16
CA TYR A 27 9.93 -4.47 2.50
C TYR A 27 8.79 -5.49 2.56
N MET A 28 8.59 -6.30 1.52
CA MET A 28 7.63 -7.41 1.51
C MET A 28 8.25 -8.66 2.14
N ASN A 29 8.51 -8.60 3.44
CA ASN A 29 9.06 -9.70 4.23
C ASN A 29 8.49 -9.67 5.66
N SER A 30 8.76 -10.73 6.43
CA SER A 30 8.21 -10.92 7.78
C SER A 30 8.63 -9.87 8.81
N ASP A 31 9.64 -9.05 8.54
CA ASP A 31 10.01 -7.94 9.43
C ASP A 31 8.98 -6.81 9.44
N TYR A 32 8.17 -6.71 8.39
CA TYR A 32 7.20 -5.63 8.17
C TYR A 32 5.79 -6.13 7.88
N ILE A 33 5.65 -7.25 7.16
CA ILE A 33 4.37 -7.81 6.74
C ILE A 33 4.37 -9.30 7.08
N ASP A 34 3.55 -9.68 8.06
CA ASP A 34 3.31 -11.08 8.42
C ASP A 34 1.99 -11.52 7.80
N ILE A 35 2.09 -12.15 6.62
CA ILE A 35 0.92 -12.64 5.87
C ILE A 35 0.20 -13.75 6.64
N PRO A 36 0.88 -14.79 7.18
CA PRO A 36 0.21 -15.82 8.00
C PRO A 36 -0.54 -15.26 9.22
N ALA A 37 0.04 -14.29 9.93
CA ALA A 37 -0.62 -13.66 11.07
C ALA A 37 -1.63 -12.57 10.66
N GLY A 38 -1.65 -12.16 9.39
CA GLY A 38 -2.49 -11.08 8.90
C GLY A 38 -2.16 -9.74 9.56
N THR A 39 -0.87 -9.43 9.77
CA THR A 39 -0.45 -8.18 10.42
C THR A 39 0.57 -7.39 9.61
N VAL A 40 0.54 -6.06 9.79
CA VAL A 40 1.46 -5.12 9.14
C VAL A 40 2.05 -4.19 10.20
N ASN A 41 3.38 -4.15 10.30
CA ASN A 41 4.09 -3.27 11.23
C ASN A 41 4.23 -1.85 10.65
N ILE A 42 3.13 -1.12 10.68
CA ILE A 42 3.02 0.26 10.19
C ILE A 42 4.06 1.20 10.83
N PRO A 43 4.26 1.22 12.16
CA PRO A 43 5.26 2.11 12.76
C PRO A 43 6.67 1.89 12.21
N LYS A 44 7.08 0.61 12.07
CA LYS A 44 8.41 0.27 11.54
C LYS A 44 8.55 0.67 10.06
N LEU A 45 7.52 0.43 9.24
CA LEU A 45 7.48 0.88 7.83
C LEU A 45 7.62 2.40 7.71
N LYS A 46 6.86 3.16 8.50
CA LYS A 46 6.95 4.64 8.51
C LYS A 46 8.33 5.12 8.96
N GLN A 47 8.95 4.41 9.91
CA GLN A 47 10.27 4.77 10.40
C GLN A 47 11.36 4.57 9.34
N VAL A 48 11.35 3.44 8.62
CA VAL A 48 12.32 3.19 7.55
C VAL A 48 12.06 4.04 6.30
N ALA A 49 10.85 4.57 6.16
CA ALA A 49 10.47 5.46 5.07
C ALA A 49 10.81 6.94 5.30
N LYS A 50 11.28 7.32 6.50
CA LYS A 50 11.70 8.71 6.80
C LYS A 50 12.66 9.31 5.74
N PRO A 51 13.71 8.61 5.26
CA PRO A 51 14.63 9.16 4.27
C PRO A 51 14.18 8.99 2.82
N TRP A 52 13.01 8.41 2.56
CA TRP A 52 12.55 8.18 1.18
C TRP A 52 12.10 9.48 0.50
N SER A 53 12.04 9.44 -0.83
CA SER A 53 11.45 10.50 -1.64
C SER A 53 9.95 10.69 -1.35
N ASN A 54 9.39 11.83 -1.74
CA ASN A 54 7.96 12.11 -1.57
C ASN A 54 7.09 11.10 -2.33
N SER A 55 7.48 10.73 -3.55
CA SER A 55 6.81 9.68 -4.35
C SER A 55 6.79 8.34 -3.62
N GLU A 56 7.94 7.86 -3.13
CA GLU A 56 8.02 6.58 -2.40
C GLU A 56 7.21 6.62 -1.09
N LYS A 57 7.25 7.73 -0.36
CA LYS A 57 6.45 7.94 0.85
C LYS A 57 4.96 7.92 0.54
N PHE A 58 4.54 8.58 -0.54
CA PHE A 58 3.16 8.55 -1.00
C PHE A 58 2.71 7.12 -1.30
N MET A 59 3.51 6.37 -2.07
CA MET A 59 3.18 4.98 -2.42
C MET A 59 3.03 4.09 -1.18
N LEU A 60 3.89 4.25 -0.17
CA LEU A 60 3.74 3.56 1.11
C LEU A 60 2.46 4.00 1.84
N ASN A 61 2.22 5.31 1.93
CA ASN A 61 1.05 5.84 2.62
C ASN A 61 -0.25 5.34 1.98
N LEU A 62 -0.29 5.30 0.65
CA LEU A 62 -1.40 4.77 -0.12
C LEU A 62 -1.59 3.28 0.17
N ALA A 63 -0.55 2.45 0.09
CA ALA A 63 -0.65 1.02 0.40
C ALA A 63 -1.23 0.76 1.81
N LEU A 64 -0.76 1.52 2.80
CA LEU A 64 -1.24 1.40 4.17
C LEU A 64 -2.66 1.96 4.37
N HIS A 65 -3.05 2.98 3.61
CA HIS A 65 -4.42 3.49 3.58
C HIS A 65 -5.39 2.48 2.99
N LEU A 66 -5.04 1.87 1.85
CA LEU A 66 -5.86 0.84 1.22
C LEU A 66 -6.01 -0.40 2.13
N PHE A 67 -5.00 -0.70 2.94
CA PHE A 67 -5.04 -1.81 3.89
C PHE A 67 -5.97 -1.61 5.09
N ASN A 68 -6.07 -0.41 5.67
CA ASN A 68 -6.84 -0.24 6.92
C ASN A 68 -7.55 1.10 7.12
N GLU A 69 -7.52 2.00 6.14
CA GLU A 69 -8.16 3.33 6.10
C GLU A 69 -7.72 4.32 7.21
N ARG A 70 -7.04 3.84 8.26
CA ARG A 70 -6.55 4.65 9.38
C ARG A 70 -5.35 5.51 9.01
N ASN A 71 -4.58 5.09 8.01
CA ASN A 71 -3.48 5.87 7.48
C ASN A 71 -4.03 6.96 6.56
N LYS A 72 -3.95 8.23 6.97
CA LYS A 72 -4.36 9.34 6.12
C LYS A 72 -3.41 9.49 4.92
N VAL A 73 -3.99 9.73 3.75
CA VAL A 73 -3.30 10.06 2.51
C VAL A 73 -3.84 11.38 2.02
N ASN A 74 -2.95 12.29 1.65
CA ASN A 74 -3.30 13.49 0.92
C ASN A 74 -3.19 13.18 -0.58
N LEU A 75 -4.31 13.20 -1.31
CA LEU A 75 -4.30 12.86 -2.74
C LEU A 75 -3.54 13.90 -3.58
N SER A 76 -3.40 15.14 -3.12
CA SER A 76 -2.57 16.14 -3.81
C SER A 76 -1.10 15.75 -3.87
N ASP A 77 -0.62 14.87 -2.99
CA ASP A 77 0.74 14.35 -3.03
C ASP A 77 0.97 13.43 -4.25
N MET A 78 -0.09 13.04 -4.98
CA MET A 78 0.00 12.32 -6.27
C MET A 78 0.75 13.12 -7.34
N ASP A 79 0.82 14.45 -7.23
CA ASP A 79 1.55 15.31 -8.17
C ASP A 79 3.06 15.00 -8.20
N HIS A 80 3.58 14.29 -7.20
CA HIS A 80 4.97 13.84 -7.13
C HIS A 80 5.24 12.51 -7.84
N LEU A 81 4.21 11.83 -8.33
CA LEU A 81 4.37 10.52 -8.97
C LEU A 81 4.77 10.67 -10.44
N ASP A 82 5.72 9.84 -10.87
CA ASP A 82 5.93 9.58 -12.28
C ASP A 82 4.78 8.75 -12.88
N ALA A 83 4.80 8.57 -14.20
CA ALA A 83 3.77 7.83 -14.92
C ALA A 83 3.64 6.37 -14.45
N ASN A 84 4.74 5.72 -14.08
CA ASN A 84 4.73 4.34 -13.62
C ASN A 84 4.09 4.23 -12.23
N ASN A 85 4.51 5.07 -11.29
CA ASN A 85 3.97 5.10 -9.93
C ASN A 85 2.50 5.50 -9.91
N SER A 86 2.10 6.42 -10.78
CA SER A 86 0.69 6.79 -10.99
C SER A 86 -0.14 5.58 -11.42
N LYS A 87 0.33 4.82 -12.43
CA LYS A 87 -0.35 3.61 -12.90
C LYS A 87 -0.50 2.57 -11.79
N LEU A 88 0.55 2.34 -11.00
CA LEU A 88 0.49 1.42 -9.86
C LEU A 88 -0.53 1.87 -8.81
N ALA A 89 -0.54 3.17 -8.47
CA ALA A 89 -1.50 3.74 -7.53
C ALA A 89 -2.96 3.54 -8.00
N PHE A 90 -3.25 3.84 -9.27
CA PHE A 90 -4.59 3.63 -9.84
C PHE A 90 -5.01 2.16 -9.85
N ASN A 91 -4.13 1.26 -10.25
CA ASN A 91 -4.42 -0.19 -10.23
C ASN A 91 -4.72 -0.69 -8.81
N ALA A 92 -3.96 -0.25 -7.81
CA ALA A 92 -4.21 -0.61 -6.41
C ALA A 92 -5.55 -0.09 -5.91
N MET A 93 -5.89 1.16 -6.24
CA MET A 93 -7.21 1.74 -5.93
C MET A 93 -8.34 1.00 -6.65
N GLN A 94 -8.12 0.55 -7.89
CA GLN A 94 -9.08 -0.25 -8.63
C GLN A 94 -9.30 -1.61 -7.95
N ILE A 95 -8.24 -2.35 -7.57
CA ILE A 95 -8.35 -3.60 -6.81
C ILE A 95 -9.15 -3.39 -5.52
N ARG A 96 -8.93 -2.25 -4.86
CA ARG A 96 -9.60 -1.90 -3.62
C ARG A 96 -11.10 -1.63 -3.79
N PHE A 97 -11.45 -0.80 -4.76
CA PHE A 97 -12.77 -0.17 -4.84
C PHE A 97 -13.66 -0.73 -5.94
N GLN A 98 -13.10 -1.42 -6.93
CA GLN A 98 -13.91 -2.10 -7.93
C GLN A 98 -14.66 -3.26 -7.27
N ARG A 99 -15.97 -3.11 -7.16
CA ARG A 99 -16.88 -4.19 -6.80
C ARG A 99 -17.23 -4.93 -8.09
N GLY A 100 -16.84 -6.19 -8.17
CA GLY A 100 -17.49 -7.16 -9.06
C GLY A 100 -18.85 -7.54 -8.49
#